data_AF-A0A2T7V266-F1
#
_entry.id   AF-A0A2T7V266-F1
#
_cell.length_a   1.000
_cell.length_b   1.000
_cell.length_c   1.000
_cell.angle_alpha   90.00
_cell.angle_beta   90.00
_cell.angle_gamma   90.00
#
_symmetry.space_group_name_H-M   'P 1'
#
loop_
_entity.id
_entity.type
_entity.pdbx_description
1 polymer ?
#
loop_
_entity_poly.entity_id
_entity_poly.type
_entity_poly.pdbx_seq_one_letter_code
_entity_poly.pdbx_strand_id
1 'polypeptide(L)'
;MTNGVQATEPAGEVRPESIGDVPVRVVNTYSRLWQFETWLRAMVYVELRAKLGDSWADDLKKKPGHQQADASLTHMPTAESSALSYSQLPALLELIETHWDCFETYFPPRDLWHAKLREVKQIRNRVAHFRAGHADDYARILQFLRDLDKSFWRYCTSYNNGQPFLPQRINPVAKRFLPLDPLPFVEFEKKRWAQIGTRNKELPVGMTVHYQQRPWANVTTLKAGQPGLLYDIRLFAQDGRGLDYRRFLDRTRALHPHLVHVLLDSFSSEVRVTIPSVLGTKAIVALIEKCHEAAVNSIVRAAFSDKEAVIALASQWPEYVLGPENPLAFLSPDMPCSFFGV
;
A
#
# COMPACT_ATOMS: atom_id res chain seq x y z
N MET A 1 -4.52 50.73 -21.48
CA MET A 1 -3.35 49.99 -20.96
C MET A 1 -3.84 48.67 -20.40
N THR A 2 -3.77 47.64 -21.23
CA THR A 2 -4.24 46.28 -20.92
C THR A 2 -3.07 45.51 -20.31
N ASN A 3 -3.08 45.32 -18.99
CA ASN A 3 -2.13 44.44 -18.31
C ASN A 3 -2.59 43.00 -18.52
N GLY A 4 -1.92 42.31 -19.46
CA GLY A 4 -2.05 40.87 -19.66
C GLY A 4 -1.47 40.12 -18.47
N VAL A 5 -2.30 39.34 -17.80
CA VAL A 5 -1.88 38.33 -16.86
C VAL A 5 -1.19 37.22 -17.66
N GLN A 6 0.13 37.10 -17.50
CA GLN A 6 0.86 35.92 -17.97
C GLN A 6 0.36 34.72 -17.18
N ALA A 7 -0.36 33.84 -17.85
CA ALA A 7 -0.66 32.51 -17.35
C ALA A 7 0.67 31.78 -17.13
N THR A 8 0.94 31.39 -15.89
CA THR A 8 1.99 30.44 -15.55
C THR A 8 1.69 29.12 -16.26
N GLU A 9 2.60 28.69 -17.13
CA GLU A 9 2.54 27.38 -17.79
C GLU A 9 2.41 26.26 -16.73
N PRO A 10 1.58 25.24 -16.98
CA PRO A 10 1.52 24.07 -16.10
C PRO A 10 2.89 23.39 -16.08
N ALA A 11 3.29 22.90 -14.90
CA ALA A 11 4.54 22.18 -14.67
C ALA A 11 4.82 21.22 -15.84
N GLY A 12 5.94 21.48 -16.52
CA GLY A 12 6.28 20.84 -17.78
C GLY A 12 6.14 19.32 -17.71
N GLU A 13 5.40 18.78 -18.67
CA GLU A 13 5.33 17.35 -18.94
C GLU A 13 6.77 16.83 -19.09
N VAL A 14 7.29 16.11 -18.08
CA VAL A 14 8.64 15.55 -18.10
C VAL A 14 8.65 14.47 -19.18
N ARG A 15 8.95 14.87 -20.40
CA ARG A 15 9.13 13.94 -21.51
C ARG A 15 10.40 13.12 -21.24
N PRO A 16 10.37 11.80 -21.50
CA PRO A 16 11.58 11.00 -21.44
C PRO A 16 12.68 11.68 -22.26
N GLU A 17 13.89 11.73 -21.72
CA GLU A 17 15.06 12.19 -22.46
C GLU A 17 15.11 11.47 -23.82
N SER A 18 15.35 12.23 -24.89
CA SER A 18 15.57 11.63 -26.20
C SER A 18 16.94 10.97 -26.22
N ILE A 19 17.00 9.68 -25.89
CA ILE A 19 18.23 8.91 -25.89
C ILE A 19 18.59 8.55 -27.34
N GLY A 20 19.74 9.02 -27.83
CA GLY A 20 20.27 8.65 -29.14
C GLY A 20 20.33 7.13 -29.29
N ASP A 21 19.94 6.63 -30.46
CA ASP A 21 19.96 5.20 -30.84
C ASP A 21 19.00 4.26 -30.07
N VAL A 22 18.18 4.77 -29.15
CA VAL A 22 17.14 3.97 -28.47
C VAL A 22 15.76 4.33 -29.01
N PRO A 23 15.04 3.39 -29.67
CA PRO A 23 13.68 3.66 -30.12
C PRO A 23 12.76 3.98 -28.94
N VAL A 24 12.06 5.13 -28.99
CA VAL A 24 11.10 5.58 -27.96
C VAL A 24 10.09 4.50 -27.57
N ARG A 25 9.65 3.68 -28.55
CA ARG A 25 8.75 2.55 -28.29
C ARG A 25 9.31 1.53 -27.29
N VAL A 26 10.63 1.30 -27.29
CA VAL A 26 11.29 0.34 -26.40
C VAL A 26 11.29 0.90 -24.97
N VAL A 27 11.60 2.20 -24.83
CA VAL A 27 11.51 2.92 -23.55
C VAL A 27 10.09 2.85 -22.99
N ASN A 28 9.08 3.19 -23.80
CA ASN A 28 7.68 3.14 -23.36
C ASN A 28 7.23 1.73 -22.99
N THR A 29 7.68 0.71 -23.73
CA THR A 29 7.38 -0.70 -23.42
C THR A 29 8.02 -1.09 -22.09
N TYR A 30 9.28 -0.71 -21.87
CA TYR A 30 9.97 -0.94 -20.60
C TYR A 30 9.24 -0.26 -19.44
N SER A 31 8.88 1.01 -19.56
CA SER A 31 8.19 1.76 -18.51
C SER A 31 6.84 1.15 -18.13
N ARG A 32 6.07 0.65 -19.12
CA ARG A 32 4.80 -0.04 -18.84
C ARG A 32 5.00 -1.41 -18.21
N LEU A 33 6.02 -2.16 -18.60
CA LEU A 33 6.40 -3.41 -17.92
C LEU A 33 6.86 -3.16 -16.49
N TRP A 34 7.65 -2.10 -16.26
CA TRP A 34 8.06 -1.67 -14.92
C TRP A 34 6.84 -1.35 -14.06
N GLN A 35 5.92 -0.52 -14.57
CA GLN A 35 4.66 -0.19 -13.89
C GLN A 35 3.88 -1.45 -13.52
N PHE A 36 3.74 -2.41 -14.44
CA PHE A 36 3.08 -3.69 -14.17
C PHE A 36 3.78 -4.47 -13.06
N GLU A 37 5.09 -4.70 -13.18
CA GLU A 37 5.83 -5.52 -12.20
C GLU A 37 5.82 -4.87 -10.81
N THR A 38 5.93 -3.54 -10.71
CA THR A 38 5.85 -2.81 -9.43
C THR A 38 4.50 -3.00 -8.76
N TRP A 39 3.40 -2.84 -9.49
CA TRP A 39 2.07 -3.04 -8.94
C TRP A 39 1.78 -4.51 -8.63
N LEU A 40 2.28 -5.44 -9.44
CA LEU A 40 2.17 -6.86 -9.16
C LEU A 40 2.88 -7.23 -7.85
N ARG A 41 4.07 -6.65 -7.58
CA ARG A 41 4.75 -6.81 -6.28
C ARG A 41 3.89 -6.28 -5.14
N ALA A 42 3.36 -5.06 -5.24
CA ALA A 42 2.50 -4.50 -4.20
C ALA A 42 1.28 -5.40 -3.90
N MET A 43 0.63 -5.93 -4.93
CA MET A 43 -0.49 -6.86 -4.79
C MET A 43 -0.07 -8.16 -4.09
N VAL A 44 0.99 -8.81 -4.57
CA VAL A 44 1.53 -10.04 -3.95
C VAL A 44 1.87 -9.80 -2.47
N TYR A 45 2.53 -8.68 -2.17
CA TYR A 45 2.87 -8.30 -0.80
C TYR A 45 1.64 -8.21 0.09
N VAL A 46 0.66 -7.38 -0.26
CA VAL A 46 -0.54 -7.15 0.57
C VAL A 46 -1.35 -8.42 0.75
N GLU A 47 -1.59 -9.18 -0.32
CA GLU A 47 -2.45 -10.36 -0.24
C GLU A 47 -1.78 -11.48 0.56
N LEU A 48 -0.48 -11.71 0.38
CA LEU A 48 0.25 -12.71 1.17
C LEU A 48 0.47 -12.27 2.62
N ARG A 49 0.68 -10.97 2.91
CA ARG A 49 0.70 -10.47 4.28
C ARG A 49 -0.65 -10.69 4.97
N ALA A 50 -1.75 -10.45 4.27
CA ALA A 50 -3.09 -10.69 4.81
C ALA A 50 -3.38 -12.19 5.05
N LYS A 51 -2.81 -13.08 4.23
CA LYS A 51 -2.99 -14.54 4.36
C LYS A 51 -2.08 -15.18 5.40
N LEU A 52 -0.79 -14.84 5.39
CA LEU A 52 0.28 -15.57 6.08
C LEU A 52 0.95 -14.75 7.19
N GLY A 53 0.68 -13.43 7.28
CA GLY A 53 1.25 -12.58 8.32
C GLY A 53 2.77 -12.44 8.16
N ASP A 54 3.52 -12.81 9.18
CA ASP A 54 4.99 -12.72 9.18
C ASP A 54 5.66 -13.75 8.27
N SER A 55 4.97 -14.88 8.00
CA SER A 55 5.45 -15.95 7.11
C SER A 55 5.20 -15.68 5.62
N TRP A 56 4.71 -14.50 5.24
CA TRP A 56 4.37 -14.17 3.84
C TRP A 56 5.52 -14.35 2.84
N ALA A 57 6.77 -14.21 3.29
CA ALA A 57 7.95 -14.29 2.46
C ALA A 57 8.67 -15.65 2.53
N ASP A 58 8.13 -16.64 3.24
CA ASP A 58 8.80 -17.93 3.44
C ASP A 58 8.96 -18.70 2.11
N ASP A 59 7.99 -18.57 1.21
CA ASP A 59 7.99 -19.18 -0.12
C ASP A 59 8.87 -18.41 -1.13
N LEU A 60 9.32 -17.19 -0.80
CA LEU A 60 10.27 -16.47 -1.64
C LEU A 60 11.64 -17.14 -1.51
N LYS A 61 12.08 -17.78 -2.59
CA LYS A 61 13.46 -18.30 -2.71
C LYS A 61 14.43 -17.15 -2.47
N LYS A 62 14.95 -17.04 -1.23
CA LYS A 62 15.98 -16.07 -0.88
C LYS A 62 17.16 -16.33 -1.81
N LYS A 63 17.49 -15.37 -2.66
CA LYS A 63 18.81 -15.30 -3.30
C LYS A 63 19.66 -14.33 -2.47
N PRO A 64 20.16 -14.76 -1.29
CA PRO A 64 20.83 -13.85 -0.34
C PRO A 64 22.00 -13.08 -0.96
N GLY A 65 22.64 -13.65 -2.00
CA GLY A 65 23.77 -13.02 -2.67
C GLY A 65 23.49 -11.65 -3.29
N HIS A 66 22.30 -11.41 -3.88
CA HIS A 66 22.03 -10.14 -4.55
C HIS A 66 21.76 -9.00 -3.56
N GLN A 67 20.94 -9.26 -2.55
CA GLN A 67 20.62 -8.26 -1.52
C GLN A 67 21.86 -7.91 -0.68
N GLN A 68 22.67 -8.91 -0.31
CA GLN A 68 23.91 -8.67 0.43
C GLN A 68 24.97 -7.96 -0.42
N ALA A 69 25.07 -8.30 -1.71
CA ALA A 69 25.95 -7.58 -2.63
C ALA A 69 25.53 -6.12 -2.76
N ASP A 70 24.24 -5.83 -2.93
CA ASP A 70 23.75 -4.44 -3.05
C ASP A 70 23.95 -3.66 -1.75
N ALA A 71 23.65 -4.27 -0.60
CA ALA A 71 23.89 -3.67 0.72
C ALA A 71 25.39 -3.37 1.00
N SER A 72 26.31 -4.08 0.34
CA SER A 72 27.75 -3.80 0.44
C SER A 72 28.19 -2.55 -0.33
N LEU A 73 27.37 -2.07 -1.29
CA LEU A 73 27.65 -0.88 -2.09
C LEU A 73 27.29 0.40 -1.34
N THR A 74 28.04 0.70 -0.27
CA THR A 74 27.78 1.85 0.62
C THR A 74 27.80 3.22 -0.07
N HIS A 75 28.39 3.31 -1.27
CA HIS A 75 28.46 4.53 -2.08
C HIS A 75 27.28 4.71 -3.05
N MET A 76 26.41 3.69 -3.21
CA MET A 76 25.20 3.73 -4.04
C MET A 76 24.05 2.98 -3.33
N PRO A 77 23.64 3.41 -2.13
CA PRO A 77 22.60 2.71 -1.39
C PRO A 77 21.24 2.82 -2.12
N THR A 78 20.54 1.70 -2.21
CA THR A 78 19.15 1.63 -2.65
C THR A 78 18.22 1.69 -1.43
N ALA A 79 17.01 2.23 -1.61
CA ALA A 79 16.02 2.26 -0.54
C ALA A 79 15.36 0.88 -0.35
N GLU A 80 15.32 0.10 -1.43
CA GLU A 80 14.71 -1.21 -1.48
C GLU A 80 15.52 -2.26 -0.72
N SER A 81 14.90 -2.85 0.29
CA SER A 81 15.55 -3.81 1.19
C SER A 81 14.77 -5.10 1.38
N SER A 82 13.56 -5.23 0.82
CA SER A 82 12.75 -6.44 0.96
C SER A 82 13.15 -7.53 -0.04
N ALA A 83 12.96 -8.81 0.31
CA ALA A 83 13.15 -9.92 -0.62
C ALA A 83 12.29 -9.82 -1.89
N LEU A 84 11.13 -9.13 -1.80
CA LEU A 84 10.22 -8.95 -2.92
C LEU A 84 10.76 -7.94 -3.95
N SER A 85 11.47 -6.92 -3.49
CA SER A 85 12.10 -5.90 -4.35
C SER A 85 13.16 -6.54 -5.28
N TYR A 86 13.86 -7.57 -4.78
CA TYR A 86 14.83 -8.36 -5.57
C TYR A 86 14.19 -9.53 -6.34
N SER A 87 12.88 -9.74 -6.21
CA SER A 87 12.19 -10.84 -6.88
C SER A 87 11.89 -10.51 -8.33
N GLN A 88 12.29 -11.41 -9.22
CA GLN A 88 12.02 -11.31 -10.65
C GLN A 88 10.59 -11.79 -10.97
N LEU A 89 10.04 -11.31 -12.09
CA LEU A 89 8.69 -11.66 -12.53
C LEU A 89 8.36 -13.18 -12.47
N PRO A 90 9.24 -14.13 -12.87
CA PRO A 90 8.92 -15.54 -12.75
C PRO A 90 8.63 -16.01 -11.32
N ALA A 91 9.34 -15.49 -10.31
CA ALA A 91 9.11 -15.83 -8.91
C ALA A 91 7.80 -15.25 -8.37
N LEU A 92 7.46 -14.02 -8.78
CA LEU A 92 6.16 -13.41 -8.46
C LEU A 92 5.00 -14.24 -9.02
N LEU A 93 5.15 -14.71 -10.25
CA LEU A 93 4.15 -15.56 -10.89
C LEU A 93 4.08 -16.94 -10.22
N GLU A 94 5.19 -17.54 -9.82
CA GLU A 94 5.21 -18.79 -9.03
C GLU A 94 4.41 -18.63 -7.73
N LEU A 95 4.60 -17.52 -7.00
CA LEU A 95 3.81 -17.22 -5.80
C LEU A 95 2.31 -17.06 -6.08
N ILE A 96 1.95 -16.34 -7.15
CA ILE A 96 0.56 -16.16 -7.55
C ILE A 96 -0.08 -17.51 -7.89
N GLU A 97 0.64 -18.41 -8.55
CA GLU A 97 0.13 -19.74 -8.88
C GLU A 97 -0.05 -20.63 -7.65
N THR A 98 0.87 -20.55 -6.68
CA THR A 98 0.80 -21.29 -5.41
C THR A 98 -0.36 -20.82 -4.55
N HIS A 99 -0.63 -19.51 -4.53
CA HIS A 99 -1.67 -18.88 -3.72
C HIS A 99 -2.80 -18.31 -4.60
N TRP A 100 -3.18 -19.04 -5.66
CA TRP A 100 -4.14 -18.57 -6.67
C TRP A 100 -5.50 -18.15 -6.08
N ASP A 101 -5.92 -18.79 -5.00
CA ASP A 101 -7.12 -18.44 -4.23
C ASP A 101 -7.13 -16.97 -3.77
N CYS A 102 -5.96 -16.38 -3.51
CA CYS A 102 -5.84 -14.97 -3.14
C CYS A 102 -5.97 -14.01 -4.34
N PHE A 103 -5.76 -14.51 -5.57
CA PHE A 103 -5.61 -13.67 -6.76
C PHE A 103 -6.72 -13.86 -7.80
N GLU A 104 -7.44 -14.99 -7.76
CA GLU A 104 -8.46 -15.34 -8.75
C GLU A 104 -9.62 -14.33 -8.83
N THR A 105 -9.87 -13.59 -7.74
CA THR A 105 -10.89 -12.54 -7.69
C THR A 105 -10.47 -11.27 -8.43
N TYR A 106 -9.17 -11.09 -8.67
CA TYR A 106 -8.63 -9.93 -9.38
C TYR A 106 -8.33 -10.25 -10.84
N PHE A 107 -7.75 -11.41 -11.12
CA PHE A 107 -7.27 -11.74 -12.46
C PHE A 107 -8.32 -12.45 -13.34
N PRO A 108 -8.11 -12.47 -14.67
CA PRO A 108 -8.89 -13.32 -15.56
C PRO A 108 -8.81 -14.79 -15.13
N PRO A 109 -9.72 -15.65 -15.67
CA PRO A 109 -9.60 -17.10 -15.53
C PRO A 109 -8.17 -17.59 -15.75
N ARG A 110 -7.76 -18.56 -14.94
CA ARG A 110 -6.35 -18.97 -14.79
C ARG A 110 -5.68 -19.33 -16.12
N ASP A 111 -6.39 -20.01 -17.00
CA ASP A 111 -5.95 -20.36 -18.35
C ASP A 111 -5.71 -19.13 -19.25
N LEU A 112 -6.64 -18.18 -19.24
CA LEU A 112 -6.50 -16.91 -19.97
C LEU A 112 -5.37 -16.03 -19.39
N TRP A 113 -5.23 -16.03 -18.07
CA TRP A 113 -4.12 -15.37 -17.38
C TRP A 113 -2.76 -15.91 -17.86
N HIS A 114 -2.60 -17.23 -17.87
CA HIS A 114 -1.40 -17.87 -18.40
C HIS A 114 -1.16 -17.56 -19.88
N ALA A 115 -2.20 -17.59 -20.71
CA ALA A 115 -2.08 -17.29 -22.12
C ALA A 115 -1.55 -15.88 -22.36
N LYS A 116 -2.12 -14.87 -21.70
CA LYS A 116 -1.67 -13.47 -21.78
C LYS A 116 -0.26 -13.28 -21.23
N LEU A 117 0.07 -13.91 -20.11
CA LEU A 117 1.41 -13.81 -19.51
C LEU A 117 2.53 -14.42 -20.36
N ARG A 118 2.25 -15.44 -21.18
CA ARG A 118 3.27 -16.00 -22.10
C ARG A 118 3.76 -14.93 -23.08
N GLU A 119 2.85 -14.14 -23.62
CA GLU A 119 3.16 -13.02 -24.51
C GLU A 119 3.94 -11.91 -23.78
N VAL A 120 3.45 -11.48 -22.61
CA VAL A 120 4.11 -10.45 -21.79
C VAL A 120 5.54 -10.87 -21.43
N LYS A 121 5.77 -12.13 -21.05
CA LYS A 121 7.11 -12.67 -20.76
C LYS A 121 8.04 -12.57 -21.97
N GLN A 122 7.57 -12.87 -23.17
CA GLN A 122 8.38 -12.76 -24.38
C GLN A 122 8.73 -11.31 -24.71
N ILE A 123 7.80 -10.37 -24.53
CA ILE A 123 8.05 -8.93 -24.70
C ILE A 123 9.09 -8.47 -23.67
N ARG A 124 8.88 -8.78 -22.39
CA ARG A 124 9.79 -8.45 -21.30
C ARG A 124 11.20 -8.99 -21.52
N ASN A 125 11.33 -10.24 -21.95
CA ASN A 125 12.63 -10.85 -22.27
C ASN A 125 13.32 -10.19 -23.48
N ARG A 126 12.59 -9.60 -24.43
CA ARG A 126 13.22 -8.85 -25.53
C ARG A 126 13.78 -7.52 -25.03
N VAL A 127 12.97 -6.76 -24.30
CA VAL A 127 13.35 -5.47 -23.72
C VAL A 127 14.54 -5.63 -22.76
N ALA A 128 14.51 -6.62 -21.86
CA ALA A 128 15.58 -6.85 -20.88
C ALA A 128 16.92 -7.31 -21.50
N HIS A 129 16.91 -7.79 -22.75
CA HIS A 129 18.12 -8.20 -23.48
C HIS A 129 18.45 -7.21 -24.61
N PHE A 130 18.00 -5.96 -24.51
CA PHE A 130 18.33 -4.88 -25.44
C PHE A 130 17.96 -5.19 -26.91
N ARG A 131 16.86 -5.94 -27.11
CA ARG A 131 16.35 -6.26 -28.45
C ARG A 131 15.19 -5.33 -28.81
N ALA A 132 15.16 -4.88 -30.06
CA ALA A 132 14.20 -3.89 -30.56
C ALA A 132 12.70 -4.30 -30.49
N GLY A 133 12.41 -5.57 -30.22
CA GLY A 133 11.05 -6.10 -30.12
C GLY A 133 10.32 -6.22 -31.46
N HIS A 134 9.07 -6.67 -31.41
CA HIS A 134 8.11 -6.58 -32.51
C HIS A 134 7.44 -5.20 -32.49
N ALA A 135 6.97 -4.72 -33.65
CA ALA A 135 6.32 -3.41 -33.76
C ALA A 135 5.10 -3.27 -32.83
N ASP A 136 4.34 -4.36 -32.66
CA ASP A 136 3.12 -4.40 -31.86
C ASP A 136 3.34 -4.61 -30.36
N ASP A 137 4.57 -4.82 -29.89
CA ASP A 137 4.84 -5.17 -28.48
C ASP A 137 4.25 -4.14 -27.52
N TYR A 138 4.41 -2.86 -27.83
CA TYR A 138 3.87 -1.78 -27.02
C TYR A 138 2.33 -1.82 -26.95
N ALA A 139 1.66 -2.00 -28.09
CA ALA A 139 0.21 -2.07 -28.16
C ALA A 139 -0.34 -3.29 -27.39
N ARG A 140 0.35 -4.43 -27.45
CA ARG A 140 0.02 -5.65 -26.69
C ARG A 140 0.13 -5.42 -25.18
N ILE A 141 1.18 -4.72 -24.72
CA ILE A 141 1.31 -4.36 -23.30
C ILE A 141 0.21 -3.38 -22.89
N LEU A 142 -0.12 -2.38 -23.70
CA LEU A 142 -1.23 -1.46 -23.38
C LEU A 142 -2.57 -2.20 -23.26
N GLN A 143 -2.88 -3.10 -24.19
CA GLN A 143 -4.10 -3.89 -24.11
C GLN A 143 -4.10 -4.79 -22.86
N PHE A 144 -2.97 -5.43 -22.54
CA PHE A 144 -2.84 -6.23 -21.34
C PHE A 144 -3.08 -5.42 -20.07
N LEU A 145 -2.51 -4.21 -19.96
CA LEU A 145 -2.76 -3.33 -18.82
C LEU A 145 -4.21 -2.87 -18.74
N ARG A 146 -4.84 -2.56 -19.88
CA ARG A 146 -6.26 -2.19 -19.94
C ARG A 146 -7.16 -3.31 -19.43
N ASP A 147 -6.84 -4.55 -19.78
CA ASP A 147 -7.59 -5.73 -19.31
C ASP A 147 -7.44 -5.94 -17.79
N LEU A 148 -6.34 -5.46 -17.18
CA LEU A 148 -6.07 -5.56 -15.75
C LEU A 148 -6.40 -4.29 -14.96
N ASP A 149 -6.81 -3.21 -15.63
CA ASP A 149 -6.98 -1.90 -15.01
C ASP A 149 -7.99 -1.97 -13.84
N LYS A 150 -9.16 -2.57 -14.11
CA LYS A 150 -10.19 -2.81 -13.10
C LYS A 150 -9.73 -3.75 -11.98
N SER A 151 -8.84 -4.70 -12.27
CA SER A 151 -8.27 -5.63 -11.29
C SER A 151 -7.46 -4.89 -10.24
N PHE A 152 -6.57 -3.98 -10.66
CA PHE A 152 -5.74 -3.18 -9.77
C PHE A 152 -6.52 -2.06 -9.06
N TRP A 153 -7.51 -1.47 -9.74
CA TRP A 153 -8.48 -0.58 -9.11
C TRP A 153 -9.18 -1.30 -7.94
N ARG A 154 -9.79 -2.47 -8.18
CA ARG A 154 -10.49 -3.27 -7.15
C ARG A 154 -9.56 -3.65 -5.99
N TYR A 155 -8.33 -4.02 -6.30
CA TYR A 155 -7.31 -4.33 -5.31
C TYR A 155 -7.04 -3.13 -4.38
N CYS A 156 -6.81 -1.94 -4.93
CA CYS A 156 -6.55 -0.73 -4.13
C CYS A 156 -7.78 -0.28 -3.35
N THR A 157 -8.95 -0.22 -3.99
CA THR A 157 -10.18 0.22 -3.32
C THR A 157 -10.61 -0.73 -2.20
N SER A 158 -10.38 -2.04 -2.35
CA SER A 158 -10.65 -3.00 -1.28
C SER A 158 -9.71 -2.84 -0.08
N TYR A 159 -8.48 -2.36 -0.30
CA TYR A 159 -7.53 -2.01 0.76
C TYR A 159 -7.90 -0.71 1.49
N ASN A 160 -8.58 0.22 0.80
CA ASN A 160 -9.04 1.47 1.41
C ASN A 160 -10.44 1.40 2.01
N ASN A 161 -11.14 0.27 1.87
CA ASN A 161 -12.49 0.08 2.39
C ASN A 161 -12.51 -0.37 3.87
N GLY A 162 -11.96 0.46 4.76
CA GLY A 162 -11.97 0.22 6.21
C GLY A 162 -13.38 0.35 6.80
N GLN A 163 -13.81 -0.63 7.59
CA GLN A 163 -15.13 -0.72 8.21
C GLN A 163 -15.01 -0.78 9.75
N PRO A 164 -15.91 -0.14 10.50
CA PRO A 164 -15.89 -0.22 11.96
C PRO A 164 -16.33 -1.60 12.46
N PHE A 165 -15.74 -2.07 13.55
CA PHE A 165 -16.27 -3.23 14.26
C PHE A 165 -17.60 -2.86 14.94
N LEU A 166 -18.72 -3.42 14.50
CA LEU A 166 -20.03 -3.11 15.08
C LEU A 166 -20.76 -4.38 15.59
N PRO A 167 -21.21 -4.40 16.86
CA PRO A 167 -20.84 -3.47 17.93
C PRO A 167 -19.39 -3.71 18.40
N GLN A 168 -18.62 -2.67 18.74
CA GLN A 168 -17.16 -2.75 18.99
C GLN A 168 -16.78 -3.77 20.07
N ARG A 169 -17.67 -4.00 21.04
CA ARG A 169 -17.48 -4.98 22.13
C ARG A 169 -17.30 -6.43 21.68
N ILE A 170 -17.70 -6.79 20.45
CA ILE A 170 -17.56 -8.16 19.92
C ILE A 170 -16.11 -8.52 19.59
N ASN A 171 -15.28 -7.51 19.32
CA ASN A 171 -13.89 -7.71 18.97
C ASN A 171 -12.99 -7.30 20.15
N PRO A 172 -12.18 -8.21 20.71
CA PRO A 172 -11.35 -7.92 21.87
C PRO A 172 -10.33 -6.79 21.66
N VAL A 173 -9.77 -6.66 20.44
CA VAL A 173 -8.81 -5.60 20.09
C VAL A 173 -9.54 -4.26 20.04
N ALA A 174 -10.65 -4.16 19.30
CA ALA A 174 -11.43 -2.92 19.22
C ALA A 174 -11.94 -2.48 20.60
N LYS A 175 -12.43 -3.41 21.42
CA LYS A 175 -12.87 -3.15 22.79
C LYS A 175 -11.74 -2.58 23.67
N ARG A 176 -10.52 -3.11 23.56
CA ARG A 176 -9.36 -2.69 24.37
C ARG A 176 -9.02 -1.21 24.15
N PHE A 177 -9.16 -0.73 22.92
CA PHE A 177 -8.76 0.61 22.51
C PHE A 177 -9.90 1.62 22.39
N LEU A 178 -11.14 1.20 22.63
CA LEU A 178 -12.32 2.06 22.63
C LEU A 178 -12.16 3.33 23.51
N PRO A 179 -11.48 3.31 24.68
CA PRO A 179 -11.27 4.53 25.47
C PRO A 179 -10.42 5.62 24.78
N LEU A 180 -9.70 5.28 23.72
CA LEU A 180 -8.88 6.20 22.93
C LEU A 180 -9.63 6.75 21.70
N ASP A 181 -10.86 6.28 21.45
CA ASP A 181 -11.70 6.77 20.38
C ASP A 181 -12.53 7.97 20.88
N PRO A 182 -12.29 9.20 20.38
CA PRO A 182 -13.03 10.38 20.81
C PRO A 182 -14.47 10.42 20.27
N LEU A 183 -14.77 9.66 19.21
CA LEU A 183 -16.06 9.65 18.50
C LEU A 183 -16.49 8.20 18.19
N PRO A 184 -16.68 7.36 19.22
CA PRO A 184 -17.01 5.97 19.00
C PRO A 184 -18.40 5.81 18.38
N PHE A 185 -18.59 4.74 17.62
CA PHE A 185 -19.93 4.33 17.18
C PHE A 185 -20.77 3.87 18.38
N VAL A 186 -21.94 4.46 18.55
CA VAL A 186 -22.93 4.13 19.58
C VAL A 186 -24.20 3.64 18.90
N GLU A 187 -24.79 2.57 19.41
CA GLU A 187 -26.09 2.06 18.94
C GLU A 187 -27.20 2.99 19.46
N PHE A 188 -27.83 3.76 18.58
CA PHE A 188 -28.90 4.69 18.95
C PHE A 188 -30.30 4.10 18.71
N GLU A 189 -30.39 3.09 17.85
CA GLU A 189 -31.56 2.26 17.61
C GLU A 189 -31.11 0.82 17.31
N LYS A 190 -32.02 -0.16 17.42
CA LYS A 190 -31.70 -1.56 17.17
C LYS A 190 -31.03 -1.74 15.80
N LYS A 191 -29.76 -2.17 15.82
CA LYS A 191 -28.92 -2.33 14.62
C LYS A 191 -28.68 -1.04 13.80
N ARG A 192 -28.70 0.13 14.44
CA ARG A 192 -28.32 1.41 13.83
C ARG A 192 -27.32 2.12 14.71
N TRP A 193 -26.21 2.53 14.11
CA TRP A 193 -25.08 3.13 14.81
C TRP A 193 -24.78 4.51 14.25
N ALA A 194 -24.36 5.40 15.13
CA ALA A 194 -23.87 6.73 14.79
C ALA A 194 -22.60 7.01 15.60
N GLN A 195 -21.70 7.83 15.06
CA GLN A 195 -20.56 8.33 15.84
C GLN A 195 -21.06 9.39 16.81
N ILE A 196 -20.97 9.09 18.10
CA ILE A 196 -21.43 9.98 19.17
C ILE A 196 -20.32 10.06 20.21
N GLY A 197 -19.81 11.26 20.45
CA GLY A 197 -18.77 11.48 21.43
C GLY A 197 -18.43 12.95 21.55
N THR A 198 -17.50 13.24 22.46
CA THR A 198 -16.94 14.58 22.64
C THR A 198 -15.43 14.47 22.50
N ARG A 199 -14.84 15.37 21.72
CA ARG A 199 -13.38 15.45 21.54
C ARG A 199 -12.71 15.67 22.89
N ASN A 200 -12.10 14.63 23.46
CA ASN A 200 -11.33 14.75 24.69
C ASN A 200 -10.03 15.52 24.39
N LYS A 201 -9.97 16.79 24.83
CA LYS A 201 -8.81 17.66 24.59
C LYS A 201 -7.56 17.23 25.38
N GLU A 202 -7.73 16.42 26.42
CA GLU A 202 -6.63 15.87 27.23
C GLU A 202 -5.87 14.77 26.49
N LEU A 203 -6.51 14.06 25.55
CA LEU A 203 -5.85 13.06 24.73
C LEU A 203 -5.01 13.76 23.64
N PRO A 204 -3.67 13.60 23.61
CA PRO A 204 -2.85 14.17 22.55
C PRO A 204 -3.04 13.46 21.20
N VAL A 205 -3.35 12.16 21.24
CA VAL A 205 -3.61 11.30 20.09
C VAL A 205 -4.93 10.57 20.32
N GLY A 206 -5.84 10.67 19.36
CA GLY A 206 -7.01 9.81 19.29
C GLY A 206 -6.74 8.60 18.41
N MET A 207 -7.52 7.55 18.58
CA MET A 207 -7.37 6.33 17.81
C MET A 207 -8.69 5.69 17.44
N THR A 208 -8.83 5.25 16.19
CA THR A 208 -9.92 4.36 15.76
C THR A 208 -9.37 3.01 15.33
N VAL A 209 -10.13 1.95 15.64
CA VAL A 209 -9.80 0.57 15.26
C VAL A 209 -10.89 0.05 14.33
N HIS A 210 -10.56 -0.06 13.06
CA HIS A 210 -11.40 -0.60 12.00
C HIS A 210 -10.82 -1.94 11.50
N TYR A 211 -11.52 -2.56 10.55
CA TYR A 211 -11.02 -3.71 9.80
C TYR A 211 -11.18 -3.53 8.31
N GLN A 212 -10.38 -4.26 7.55
CA GLN A 212 -10.54 -4.45 6.11
C GLN A 212 -10.61 -5.94 5.83
N GLN A 213 -11.45 -6.34 4.89
CA GLN A 213 -11.54 -7.73 4.42
C GLN A 213 -11.03 -7.80 2.99
N ARG A 214 -10.07 -8.68 2.73
CA ARG A 214 -9.60 -8.94 1.37
C ARG A 214 -10.71 -9.64 0.56
N PRO A 215 -10.93 -9.27 -0.70
CA PRO A 215 -11.97 -9.82 -1.57
C PRO A 215 -12.02 -11.35 -1.72
N TRP A 216 -10.90 -12.06 -1.57
CA TRP A 216 -10.84 -13.53 -1.61
C TRP A 216 -11.17 -14.19 -0.25
N ALA A 217 -11.20 -13.41 0.82
CA ALA A 217 -11.29 -13.95 2.17
C ALA A 217 -12.73 -14.29 2.53
N ASN A 218 -12.95 -15.54 2.96
CA ASN A 218 -14.23 -16.00 3.51
C ASN A 218 -14.23 -15.85 5.04
N VAL A 219 -14.29 -14.59 5.51
CA VAL A 219 -14.26 -14.29 6.95
C VAL A 219 -15.61 -14.61 7.59
N THR A 220 -15.64 -15.63 8.43
CA THR A 220 -16.85 -16.04 9.17
C THR A 220 -17.02 -15.29 10.49
N THR A 221 -15.92 -14.81 11.07
CA THR A 221 -15.93 -14.05 12.33
C THR A 221 -14.98 -12.87 12.27
N LEU A 222 -15.42 -11.71 12.79
CA LEU A 222 -14.60 -10.50 12.86
C LEU A 222 -13.67 -10.54 14.09
N LYS A 223 -12.82 -11.57 14.19
CA LYS A 223 -11.87 -11.79 15.27
C LYS A 223 -10.44 -11.91 14.74
N ALA A 224 -9.47 -11.66 15.61
CA ALA A 224 -8.07 -11.92 15.30
C ALA A 224 -7.83 -13.41 14.99
N GLY A 225 -6.83 -13.70 14.16
CA GLY A 225 -6.45 -15.03 13.71
C GLY A 225 -7.04 -15.44 12.36
N GLN A 226 -7.87 -14.59 11.74
CA GLN A 226 -8.53 -14.91 10.46
C GLN A 226 -7.69 -14.43 9.27
N PRO A 227 -7.34 -15.33 8.31
CA PRO A 227 -6.71 -14.94 7.06
C PRO A 227 -7.56 -13.97 6.25
N GLY A 228 -6.90 -13.02 5.61
CA GLY A 228 -7.55 -12.03 4.74
C GLY A 228 -8.32 -10.94 5.48
N LEU A 229 -8.24 -10.90 6.82
CA LEU A 229 -8.68 -9.75 7.62
C LEU A 229 -7.45 -8.91 7.99
N LEU A 230 -7.52 -7.59 7.82
CA LEU A 230 -6.54 -6.64 8.31
C LEU A 230 -7.18 -5.75 9.36
N TYR A 231 -6.47 -5.48 10.45
CA TYR A 231 -6.81 -4.38 11.35
C TYR A 231 -6.33 -3.07 10.74
N ASP A 232 -7.18 -2.07 10.75
CA ASP A 232 -6.95 -0.74 10.19
C ASP A 232 -7.01 0.28 11.32
N ILE A 233 -5.83 0.75 11.72
CA ILE A 233 -5.64 1.58 12.90
C ILE A 233 -5.33 2.99 12.43
N ARG A 234 -6.13 3.97 12.85
CA ARG A 234 -5.85 5.37 12.55
C ARG A 234 -5.48 6.07 13.84
N LEU A 235 -4.29 6.65 13.87
CA LEU A 235 -3.74 7.44 14.96
C LEU A 235 -3.74 8.89 14.50
N PHE A 236 -4.50 9.75 15.17
CA PHE A 236 -4.67 11.14 14.72
C PHE A 236 -4.46 12.13 15.84
N ALA A 237 -3.72 13.20 15.52
CA ALA A 237 -3.42 14.27 16.45
C ALA A 237 -4.68 15.04 16.84
N GLN A 238 -4.77 15.40 18.12
CA GLN A 238 -5.90 16.14 18.66
C GLN A 238 -5.55 17.60 18.92
N ASP A 239 -6.56 18.46 18.96
CA ASP A 239 -6.46 19.83 19.49
C ASP A 239 -5.43 20.71 18.73
N GLY A 240 -5.44 20.65 17.40
CA GLY A 240 -4.56 21.46 16.53
C GLY A 240 -3.08 21.05 16.57
N ARG A 241 -2.77 19.91 17.18
CA ARG A 241 -1.44 19.29 17.13
C ARG A 241 -1.25 18.56 15.80
N GLY A 242 -0.01 18.23 15.48
CA GLY A 242 0.33 17.35 14.37
C GLY A 242 1.37 16.31 14.77
N LEU A 243 1.69 15.42 13.83
CA LEU A 243 2.60 14.29 14.00
C LEU A 243 3.90 14.54 13.25
N ASP A 244 5.02 14.46 13.95
CA ASP A 244 6.35 14.34 13.35
C ASP A 244 6.50 12.92 12.79
N TYR A 245 6.28 12.78 11.48
CA TYR A 245 6.37 11.49 10.80
C TYR A 245 7.75 10.87 10.85
N ARG A 246 8.82 11.66 10.77
CA ARG A 246 10.19 11.11 10.84
C ARG A 246 10.41 10.46 12.21
N ARG A 247 10.05 11.18 13.28
CA ARG A 247 10.13 10.66 14.64
C ARG A 247 9.24 9.44 14.87
N PHE A 248 8.05 9.40 14.28
CA PHE A 248 7.16 8.25 14.35
C PHE A 248 7.76 7.02 13.66
N LEU A 249 8.27 7.19 12.43
CA LEU A 249 8.86 6.11 11.64
C LEU A 249 10.12 5.54 12.29
N ASP A 250 11.01 6.40 12.79
CA ASP A 250 12.23 5.98 13.49
C ASP A 250 11.90 5.12 14.73
N ARG A 251 10.86 5.49 15.49
CA ARG A 251 10.42 4.77 16.69
C ARG A 251 9.69 3.46 16.37
N THR A 252 9.03 3.38 15.22
CA THR A 252 8.26 2.20 14.80
C THR A 252 9.02 1.28 13.86
N ARG A 253 10.26 1.61 13.48
CA ARG A 253 11.10 0.82 12.56
C ARG A 253 11.15 -0.68 12.89
N ALA A 254 11.29 -1.02 14.17
CA ALA A 254 11.34 -2.43 14.60
C ALA A 254 9.99 -3.17 14.46
N LEU A 255 8.89 -2.43 14.28
CA LEU A 255 7.54 -2.99 14.12
C LEU A 255 7.19 -3.24 12.65
N HIS A 256 7.80 -2.50 11.71
CA HIS A 256 7.47 -2.57 10.27
C HIS A 256 7.44 -3.99 9.71
N PRO A 257 8.34 -4.92 10.08
CA PRO A 257 8.26 -6.31 9.64
C PRO A 257 6.99 -7.06 10.04
N HIS A 258 6.18 -6.54 10.97
CA HIS A 258 4.92 -7.10 11.45
C HIS A 258 3.67 -6.33 10.95
N LEU A 259 3.87 -5.18 10.29
CA LEU A 259 2.79 -4.35 9.74
C LEU A 259 2.66 -4.61 8.23
N VAL A 260 1.46 -4.46 7.66
CA VAL A 260 1.35 -4.42 6.20
C VAL A 260 1.90 -3.09 5.70
N HIS A 261 1.30 -1.98 6.11
CA HIS A 261 1.82 -0.65 5.79
C HIS A 261 1.60 0.36 6.92
N VAL A 262 2.44 1.38 6.94
CA VAL A 262 2.25 2.67 7.59
C VAL A 262 1.93 3.68 6.49
N LEU A 263 0.79 4.35 6.56
CA LEU A 263 0.36 5.33 5.58
C LEU A 263 0.34 6.73 6.20
N LEU A 264 0.96 7.67 5.49
CA LEU A 264 1.08 9.06 5.89
C LEU A 264 0.07 9.91 5.11
N ASP A 265 -0.58 10.85 5.79
CA ASP A 265 -1.43 11.85 5.13
C ASP A 265 -0.60 13.05 4.64
N SER A 266 -1.24 13.97 3.92
CA SER A 266 -0.56 15.19 3.42
C SER A 266 -0.47 16.31 4.45
N PHE A 267 -1.09 16.16 5.62
CA PHE A 267 -1.33 17.23 6.58
C PHE A 267 -0.60 17.02 7.92
N SER A 268 0.16 15.93 8.06
CA SER A 268 0.74 15.52 9.33
C SER A 268 -0.28 15.40 10.45
N SER A 269 -1.50 15.00 10.13
CA SER A 269 -2.61 14.95 11.09
C SER A 269 -2.92 13.53 11.55
N GLU A 270 -2.73 12.56 10.67
CA GLU A 270 -3.02 11.14 10.89
C GLU A 270 -1.87 10.25 10.41
N VAL A 271 -1.68 9.13 11.09
CA VAL A 271 -0.98 7.95 10.55
C VAL A 271 -1.94 6.78 10.58
N ARG A 272 -2.06 6.09 9.44
CA ARG A 272 -2.82 4.84 9.34
C ARG A 272 -1.86 3.66 9.35
N VAL A 273 -2.13 2.67 10.19
CA VAL A 273 -1.32 1.46 10.34
C VAL A 273 -2.21 0.26 10.08
N THR A 274 -1.77 -0.63 9.19
CA THR A 274 -2.50 -1.87 8.88
C THR A 274 -1.75 -3.09 9.40
N ILE A 275 -2.47 -4.00 10.06
CA ILE A 275 -1.89 -5.16 10.75
C ILE A 275 -2.61 -6.44 10.32
N PRO A 276 -1.90 -7.51 9.92
CA PRO A 276 -2.56 -8.74 9.53
C PRO A 276 -3.21 -9.44 10.73
N SER A 277 -4.49 -9.80 10.59
CA SER A 277 -5.27 -10.42 11.67
C SER A 277 -4.69 -11.76 12.11
N VAL A 278 -4.04 -12.50 11.21
CA VAL A 278 -3.45 -13.83 11.49
C VAL A 278 -2.39 -13.84 12.59
N LEU A 279 -1.81 -12.68 12.94
CA LEU A 279 -0.87 -12.57 14.07
C LEU A 279 -1.53 -12.85 15.44
N GLY A 280 -2.86 -12.78 15.49
CA GLY A 280 -3.63 -13.07 16.70
C GLY A 280 -3.69 -11.89 17.68
N THR A 281 -4.66 -11.96 18.61
CA THR A 281 -5.03 -10.84 19.48
C THR A 281 -3.85 -10.27 20.27
N LYS A 282 -3.02 -11.12 20.87
CA LYS A 282 -1.92 -10.69 21.75
C LYS A 282 -0.88 -9.86 20.99
N ALA A 283 -0.47 -10.33 19.82
CA ALA A 283 0.52 -9.64 18.99
C ALA A 283 -0.03 -8.31 18.47
N ILE A 284 -1.27 -8.31 17.98
CA ILE A 284 -1.94 -7.12 17.45
C ILE A 284 -2.08 -6.03 18.52
N VAL A 285 -2.52 -6.39 19.73
CA VAL A 285 -2.62 -5.43 20.85
C VAL A 285 -1.26 -4.84 21.18
N ALA A 286 -0.20 -5.65 21.27
CA ALA A 286 1.13 -5.16 21.56
C ALA A 286 1.69 -4.24 20.47
N LEU A 287 1.40 -4.52 19.20
CA LEU A 287 1.79 -3.67 18.07
C LEU A 287 1.06 -2.32 18.12
N ILE A 288 -0.25 -2.32 18.39
CA ILE A 288 -1.05 -1.09 18.50
C ILE A 288 -0.59 -0.25 19.69
N GLU A 289 -0.32 -0.86 20.85
CA GLU A 289 0.18 -0.15 22.04
C GLU A 289 1.50 0.58 21.73
N LYS A 290 2.45 -0.09 21.06
CA LYS A 290 3.71 0.53 20.65
C LYS A 290 3.55 1.60 19.58
N CYS A 291 2.65 1.41 18.60
CA CYS A 291 2.37 2.44 17.60
C CYS A 291 1.72 3.67 18.25
N HIS A 292 0.77 3.48 19.16
CA HIS A 292 0.14 4.56 19.91
C HIS A 292 1.15 5.32 20.78
N GLU A 293 2.01 4.60 21.52
CA GLU A 293 3.09 5.22 22.28
C GLU A 293 4.03 6.03 21.38
N ALA A 294 4.42 5.50 20.21
CA ALA A 294 5.23 6.22 19.26
C ALA A 294 4.53 7.48 18.72
N ALA A 295 3.23 7.41 18.44
CA ALA A 295 2.43 8.57 18.00
C ALA A 295 2.37 9.65 19.09
N VAL A 296 2.05 9.29 20.34
CA VAL A 296 2.04 10.23 21.48
C VAL A 296 3.39 10.91 21.62
N ASN A 297 4.48 10.14 21.52
CA ASN A 297 5.83 10.66 21.59
C ASN A 297 6.26 11.44 20.34
N SER A 298 5.47 11.48 19.28
CA SER A 298 5.80 12.20 18.03
C SER A 298 4.90 13.41 17.81
N ILE A 299 4.08 13.76 18.80
CA ILE A 299 3.22 14.94 18.75
C ILE A 299 4.05 16.22 18.83
N VAL A 300 3.73 17.16 17.94
CA VAL A 300 4.27 18.52 17.91
C VAL A 300 3.14 19.55 17.88
N ARG A 301 3.42 20.76 18.35
CA ARG A 301 2.47 21.88 18.23
C ARG A 301 2.50 22.38 16.79
N ALA A 302 1.37 22.32 16.09
CA ALA A 302 1.21 22.74 14.69
C ALA A 302 2.25 22.10 13.74
N ALA A 303 2.04 20.85 13.33
CA ALA A 303 2.77 20.31 12.19
C ALA A 303 2.16 20.88 10.91
N PHE A 304 2.95 21.61 10.12
CA PHE A 304 2.67 21.81 8.72
C PHE A 304 3.72 21.01 7.97
N SER A 305 3.31 20.02 7.20
CA SER A 305 4.23 19.28 6.35
C SER A 305 3.96 19.61 4.91
N ASP A 306 5.05 19.88 4.20
CA ASP A 306 5.03 19.96 2.75
C ASP A 306 4.77 18.55 2.20
N LYS A 307 3.77 18.42 1.33
CA LYS A 307 3.36 17.15 0.73
C LYS A 307 4.54 16.45 0.07
N GLU A 308 5.39 17.20 -0.64
CA GLU A 308 6.59 16.67 -1.29
C GLU A 308 7.59 16.11 -0.29
N ALA A 309 7.72 16.75 0.88
CA ALA A 309 8.56 16.24 1.96
C ALA A 309 8.01 14.93 2.55
N VAL A 310 6.68 14.77 2.66
CA VAL A 310 6.06 13.50 3.09
C VAL A 310 6.31 12.40 2.05
N ILE A 311 6.17 12.69 0.76
CA ILE A 311 6.45 11.75 -0.33
C ILE A 311 7.92 11.32 -0.28
N ALA A 312 8.84 12.28 -0.18
CA ALA A 312 10.28 12.01 -0.09
C ALA A 312 10.64 11.19 1.17
N LEU A 313 9.93 11.38 2.28
CA LEU A 313 10.10 10.59 3.50
C LEU A 313 9.59 9.15 3.31
N ALA A 314 8.41 8.96 2.72
CA ALA A 314 7.86 7.63 2.46
C ALA A 314 8.75 6.82 1.51
N SER A 315 9.32 7.45 0.48
CA SER A 315 10.24 6.83 -0.48
C SER A 315 11.55 6.30 0.13
N GLN A 316 11.88 6.68 1.38
CA GLN A 316 13.02 6.09 2.10
C GLN A 316 12.71 4.67 2.64
N TRP A 317 11.43 4.27 2.63
CA TRP A 317 10.94 2.99 3.15
C TRP A 317 9.86 2.40 2.23
N PRO A 318 10.17 2.20 0.92
CA PRO A 318 9.16 2.02 -0.12
C PRO A 318 8.30 0.77 0.06
N GLU A 319 8.74 -0.22 0.83
CA GLU A 319 7.97 -1.45 1.08
C GLU A 319 7.00 -1.35 2.25
N TYR A 320 7.23 -0.46 3.21
CA TYR A 320 6.46 -0.41 4.46
C TYR A 320 5.71 0.91 4.63
N VAL A 321 6.19 1.99 4.03
CA VAL A 321 5.63 3.33 4.21
C VAL A 321 5.05 3.82 2.90
N LEU A 322 3.77 4.18 2.93
CA LEU A 322 3.06 4.71 1.78
C LEU A 322 2.80 6.21 1.98
N GLY A 323 3.21 7.00 0.99
CA GLY A 323 2.90 8.42 0.92
C GLY A 323 1.46 8.68 0.47
N PRO A 324 1.00 9.93 0.59
CA PRO A 324 -0.39 10.31 0.33
C PRO A 324 -0.83 10.17 -1.14
N GLU A 325 0.11 10.11 -2.08
CA GLU A 325 -0.17 9.90 -3.51
C GLU A 325 -0.13 8.43 -3.94
N ASN A 326 0.14 7.49 -3.04
CA ASN A 326 0.04 6.08 -3.38
C ASN A 326 -1.45 5.68 -3.49
N PRO A 327 -1.91 5.04 -4.57
CA PRO A 327 -3.30 4.56 -4.67
C PRO A 327 -3.78 3.71 -3.49
N LEU A 328 -2.90 2.97 -2.80
CA LEU A 328 -3.23 2.24 -1.57
C LEU A 328 -3.44 3.14 -0.35
N ALA A 329 -3.24 4.46 -0.46
CA ALA A 329 -3.50 5.44 0.60
C ALA A 329 -4.80 6.22 0.40
N PHE A 330 -5.22 6.46 -0.84
CA PHE A 330 -6.34 7.37 -1.12
C PHE A 330 -7.46 6.79 -2.01
N LEU A 331 -7.18 5.81 -2.86
CA LEU A 331 -8.14 5.39 -3.89
C LEU A 331 -9.33 4.65 -3.27
N SER A 332 -10.54 5.20 -3.41
CA SER A 332 -11.76 4.64 -2.83
C SER A 332 -12.74 4.13 -3.91
N PRO A 333 -13.70 3.24 -3.56
CA PRO A 333 -14.66 2.69 -4.52
C PRO A 333 -15.51 3.72 -5.28
N ASP A 334 -15.66 4.92 -4.74
CA ASP A 334 -16.39 6.05 -5.31
C ASP A 334 -15.53 6.93 -6.25
N MET A 335 -14.25 6.58 -6.43
CA MET A 335 -13.32 7.23 -7.37
C MET A 335 -13.11 6.35 -8.61
N PRO A 336 -14.03 6.33 -9.60
CA PRO A 336 -13.80 5.62 -10.85
C PRO A 336 -12.68 6.31 -11.63
N CYS A 337 -11.59 5.58 -11.89
CA CYS A 337 -10.46 6.05 -12.68
C CYS A 337 -9.87 4.89 -13.50
N SER A 338 -9.08 5.22 -14.52
CA SER A 338 -8.16 4.25 -15.11
C SER A 338 -6.93 4.19 -14.22
N PHE A 339 -6.67 3.00 -13.66
CA PHE A 339 -5.54 2.76 -12.78
C PHE A 339 -4.18 2.92 -13.49
N PHE A 340 -4.07 2.40 -14.73
CA PHE A 340 -2.83 2.48 -15.50
C PHE A 340 -2.77 3.70 -16.43
N GLY A 341 -3.88 4.43 -16.61
CA GLY A 341 -3.98 5.53 -17.55
C GLY A 341 -3.78 5.07 -19.00
N VAL A 342 -4.51 4.02 -19.41
CA VAL A 342 -4.36 3.35 -20.72
C VAL A 342 -5.66 3.18 -21.49
#